data_AF-G7NP68-F1
#
_entry.id   AF-G7NP68-F1
#
_cell.length_a   1.000
_cell.length_b   1.000
_cell.length_c   1.000
_cell.angle_alpha   90.00
_cell.angle_beta   90.00
_cell.angle_gamma   90.00
#
_symmetry.space_group_name_H-M   'P 1'
#
loop_
_entity.id
_entity.type
_entity.pdbx_description
1 polymer ?
#
loop_
_entity_poly.entity_id
_entity_poly.type
_entity_poly.pdbx_seq_one_letter_code
_entity_poly.pdbx_strand_id
1 'polypeptide(L)'
;ALLLAVIQGRPGAQHDVEALGGLCRALGFETTVRTDPTAQAFQEELAQFQKQLDTCRGPVSCVLVALMAHGGPQGQLLGADRQEVQPEALMQELSRCRVLWGRPKVFLLQACRGGNRDAGVGPTALPWYWSWLRAPPSVPSHADVLQIYAEAQGSSCRGAPPGRSDQADILTVYSAAEGYVAYRDDKGSDFIQTLVEVLRANPGRDLLELLTEVNRRMCEQDVLGPDCDELRKACLEIRSSLRRRLCLQ
;
A
#
# COMPACT_ATOMS: atom_id res chain seq x y z
N ALA A 1 7.15 -12.88 2.76
CA ALA A 1 6.96 -11.50 2.27
C ALA A 1 7.79 -11.31 1.00
N LEU A 2 7.30 -10.52 0.05
CA LEU A 2 8.01 -10.17 -1.17
C LEU A 2 8.09 -8.64 -1.27
N LEU A 3 9.29 -8.09 -1.36
CA LEU A 3 9.52 -6.65 -1.55
C LEU A 3 10.11 -6.45 -2.95
N LEU A 4 9.37 -5.77 -3.81
CA LEU A 4 9.82 -5.37 -5.14
C LEU A 4 9.93 -3.85 -5.18
N ALA A 5 11.15 -3.35 -5.32
CA ALA A 5 11.43 -1.92 -5.16
C ALA A 5 12.33 -1.39 -6.28
N VAL A 6 11.84 -0.44 -7.07
CA VAL A 6 12.73 0.36 -7.93
C VAL A 6 13.37 1.43 -7.04
N ILE A 7 14.69 1.45 -6.93
CA ILE A 7 15.44 2.39 -6.08
C ILE A 7 16.16 3.46 -6.90
N GLN A 8 16.45 3.18 -8.18
CA GLN A 8 17.08 4.14 -9.09
C GLN A 8 16.23 5.39 -9.25
N GLY A 9 16.88 6.56 -9.13
CA GLY A 9 16.20 7.86 -9.22
C GLY A 9 15.23 8.16 -8.09
N ARG A 10 15.24 7.36 -7.01
CA ARG A 10 14.30 7.47 -5.88
C ARG A 10 15.07 7.60 -4.56
N PRO A 11 15.61 8.79 -4.23
CA PRO A 11 16.21 9.05 -2.91
C PRO A 11 15.30 8.59 -1.77
N GLY A 12 15.88 8.03 -0.71
CA GLY A 12 15.15 7.44 0.42
C GLY A 12 14.50 6.07 0.17
N ALA A 13 14.37 5.60 -1.07
CA ALA A 13 13.71 4.31 -1.33
C ALA A 13 14.47 3.12 -0.71
N GLN A 14 15.79 3.23 -0.58
CA GLN A 14 16.59 2.22 0.11
C GLN A 14 16.24 2.13 1.61
N HIS A 15 15.99 3.26 2.27
CA HIS A 15 15.53 3.29 3.66
C HIS A 15 14.16 2.63 3.83
N ASP A 16 13.25 2.78 2.85
CA ASP A 16 11.95 2.09 2.85
C ASP A 16 12.11 0.57 2.76
N VAL A 17 13.00 0.09 1.88
CA VAL A 17 13.33 -1.35 1.74
C VAL A 17 13.89 -1.91 3.04
N GLU A 18 14.81 -1.19 3.69
CA GLU A 18 15.43 -1.62 4.94
C GLU A 18 14.44 -1.62 6.11
N ALA A 19 13.60 -0.59 6.20
CA ALA A 19 12.58 -0.46 7.24
C ALA A 19 11.54 -1.59 7.14
N LEU A 20 10.97 -1.82 5.95
CA LEU A 20 10.03 -2.92 5.72
C LEU A 20 10.68 -4.28 5.88
N GLY A 21 11.92 -4.47 5.40
CA GLY A 21 12.65 -5.72 5.56
C GLY A 21 12.89 -6.05 7.04
N GLY A 22 13.25 -5.05 7.83
CA GLY A 22 13.37 -5.17 9.28
C GLY A 22 12.04 -5.48 9.97
N LEU A 23 10.94 -4.83 9.56
CA LEU A 23 9.60 -5.14 10.06
C LEU A 23 9.18 -6.57 9.73
N CYS A 24 9.33 -7.00 8.47
CA CYS A 24 8.96 -8.35 8.03
C CYS A 24 9.72 -9.41 8.84
N ARG A 25 11.01 -9.21 9.09
CA ARG A 25 11.81 -10.09 9.95
C ARG A 25 11.29 -10.13 11.39
N ALA A 26 10.94 -8.98 11.96
CA ALA A 26 10.40 -8.89 13.33
C ALA A 26 9.03 -9.57 13.47
N LEU A 27 8.23 -9.59 12.40
CA LEU A 27 6.95 -10.29 12.31
C LEU A 27 7.08 -11.76 11.87
N GLY A 28 8.30 -12.29 11.73
CA GLY A 28 8.55 -13.69 11.39
C GLY A 28 8.32 -14.07 9.93
N PHE A 29 8.22 -13.11 9.00
CA PHE A 29 8.14 -13.41 7.58
C PHE A 29 9.48 -13.85 7.00
N GLU A 30 9.48 -14.97 6.29
CA GLU A 30 10.53 -15.27 5.30
C GLU A 30 10.42 -14.26 4.15
N THR A 31 11.46 -13.45 3.94
CA THR A 31 11.39 -12.24 3.11
C THR A 31 12.33 -12.31 1.92
N THR A 32 11.79 -12.15 0.72
CA THR A 32 12.54 -11.99 -0.53
C THR A 32 12.52 -10.53 -0.95
N VAL A 33 13.69 -9.97 -1.29
CA VAL A 33 13.82 -8.58 -1.74
C VAL A 33 14.41 -8.57 -3.15
N ARG A 34 13.82 -7.77 -4.05
CA ARG A 34 14.33 -7.50 -5.38
C ARG A 34 14.32 -6.01 -5.64
N THR A 35 15.46 -5.49 -6.08
CA THR A 35 15.67 -4.08 -6.39
C THR A 35 15.77 -3.85 -7.88
N ASP A 36 15.26 -2.72 -8.35
CA ASP A 36 15.24 -2.28 -9.74
C ASP A 36 14.69 -3.31 -10.75
N PRO A 37 13.54 -3.98 -10.47
CA PRO A 37 12.92 -4.84 -11.46
C PRO A 37 12.42 -4.01 -12.67
N THR A 38 12.58 -4.56 -13.87
CA THR A 38 11.86 -4.09 -15.07
C THR A 38 10.36 -4.39 -14.94
N ALA A 39 9.53 -3.81 -15.80
CA ALA A 39 8.09 -4.11 -15.82
C ALA A 39 7.80 -5.61 -16.02
N GLN A 40 8.60 -6.26 -16.87
CA GLN A 40 8.53 -7.71 -17.07
C GLN A 40 9.00 -8.46 -15.81
N ALA A 41 10.11 -8.03 -15.20
CA ALA A 41 10.64 -8.68 -14.00
C ALA A 41 9.68 -8.59 -12.80
N PHE A 42 8.86 -7.53 -12.68
CA PHE A 42 7.77 -7.49 -11.69
C PHE A 42 6.85 -8.71 -11.81
N GLN A 43 6.42 -9.04 -13.02
CA GLN A 43 5.53 -10.19 -13.27
C GLN A 43 6.26 -11.51 -13.01
N GLU A 44 7.51 -11.64 -13.48
CA GLU A 44 8.30 -12.86 -13.35
C GLU A 44 8.61 -13.19 -11.89
N GLU A 45 8.99 -12.19 -11.09
CA GLU A 45 9.29 -12.37 -9.66
C GLU A 45 8.03 -12.75 -8.87
N LEU A 46 6.87 -12.15 -9.18
CA LEU A 46 5.61 -12.58 -8.56
C LEU A 46 5.21 -14.01 -8.96
N ALA A 47 5.37 -14.37 -10.24
CA ALA A 47 5.09 -15.73 -10.70
C ALA A 47 6.06 -16.74 -10.07
N GLN A 48 7.33 -16.39 -9.92
CA GLN A 48 8.31 -17.22 -9.23
C GLN A 48 7.96 -17.36 -7.74
N PHE A 49 7.57 -16.27 -7.08
CA PHE A 49 7.17 -16.28 -5.69
C PHE A 49 5.90 -17.12 -5.47
N GLN A 50 4.92 -17.04 -6.36
CA GLN A 50 3.74 -17.92 -6.35
C GLN A 50 4.12 -19.40 -6.45
N LYS A 51 5.04 -19.77 -7.35
CA LYS A 51 5.55 -21.14 -7.46
C LYS A 51 6.29 -21.60 -6.20
N GLN A 52 7.04 -20.70 -5.56
CA GLN A 52 7.70 -21.00 -4.29
C GLN A 52 6.67 -21.30 -3.20
N LEU A 53 5.62 -20.47 -3.07
CA LEU A 53 4.54 -20.69 -2.12
C LEU A 53 3.82 -22.02 -2.34
N ASP A 54 3.57 -22.41 -3.60
CA ASP A 54 2.93 -23.69 -3.92
C ASP A 54 3.83 -24.91 -3.61
N THR A 55 5.15 -24.72 -3.51
CA THR A 55 6.11 -25.78 -3.12
C THR A 55 6.46 -25.77 -1.62
N CYS A 56 6.07 -24.73 -0.88
CA CYS A 56 6.24 -24.66 0.57
C CYS A 56 5.48 -25.80 1.26
N ARG A 57 6.21 -26.60 2.03
CA ARG A 57 5.63 -27.74 2.80
C ARG A 57 4.98 -27.32 4.12
N GLY A 58 5.26 -26.12 4.61
CA GLY A 58 4.74 -25.58 5.87
C GLY A 58 3.41 -24.82 5.69
N PRO A 59 2.65 -24.62 6.77
CA PRO A 59 1.44 -23.81 6.72
C PRO A 59 1.77 -22.33 6.43
N VAL A 60 1.07 -21.73 5.48
CA VAL A 60 1.16 -20.29 5.19
C VAL A 60 -0.06 -19.58 5.79
N SER A 61 0.18 -18.66 6.71
CA SER A 61 -0.88 -17.89 7.39
C SER A 61 -1.39 -16.72 6.55
N CYS A 62 -0.47 -15.96 5.96
CA CYS A 62 -0.75 -14.84 5.05
C CYS A 62 0.46 -14.56 4.17
N VAL A 63 0.28 -13.69 3.19
CA VAL A 63 1.36 -13.11 2.38
C VAL A 63 1.32 -11.59 2.49
N LEU A 64 2.51 -10.99 2.54
CA LEU A 64 2.72 -9.55 2.42
C LEU A 64 3.59 -9.28 1.18
N VAL A 65 3.10 -8.45 0.27
CA VAL A 65 3.82 -7.96 -0.91
C VAL A 65 3.93 -6.45 -0.83
N ALA A 66 5.13 -5.91 -0.92
CA ALA A 66 5.35 -4.47 -1.06
C ALA A 66 5.84 -4.16 -2.47
N LEU A 67 5.13 -3.27 -3.16
CA LEU A 67 5.44 -2.80 -4.50
C LEU A 67 5.80 -1.31 -4.39
N MET A 68 7.07 -0.97 -4.61
CA MET A 68 7.58 0.38 -4.39
C MET A 68 8.26 0.89 -5.66
N ALA A 69 7.60 1.73 -6.43
CA ALA A 69 8.11 2.23 -7.72
C ALA A 69 7.70 3.68 -7.99
N HIS A 70 8.16 4.25 -9.11
CA HIS A 70 7.47 5.43 -9.65
C HIS A 70 6.07 5.04 -10.14
N GLY A 71 5.17 6.02 -10.16
CA GLY A 71 3.80 5.86 -10.62
C GLY A 71 3.61 6.45 -12.01
N GLY A 72 2.86 5.77 -12.86
CA GLY A 72 2.34 6.32 -14.11
C GLY A 72 1.15 7.26 -13.88
N PRO A 73 0.68 7.95 -14.94
CA PRO A 73 -0.40 8.94 -14.85
C PRO A 73 -1.73 8.39 -14.32
N GLN A 74 -1.97 7.08 -14.50
CA GLN A 74 -3.19 6.40 -14.07
C GLN A 74 -2.91 5.36 -12.97
N GLY A 75 -1.81 5.50 -12.22
CA GLY A 75 -1.45 4.60 -11.12
C GLY A 75 -0.78 3.29 -11.51
N GLN A 76 -0.23 3.21 -12.73
CA GLN A 76 0.68 2.14 -13.13
C GLN A 76 1.94 2.17 -12.26
N LEU A 77 2.61 1.04 -12.10
CA LEU A 77 4.00 1.02 -11.59
C LEU A 77 4.96 1.11 -12.77
N LEU A 78 6.02 1.90 -12.61
CA LEU A 78 7.09 2.01 -13.60
C LEU A 78 8.27 1.12 -13.18
N GLY A 79 8.65 0.19 -14.05
CA GLY A 79 9.87 -0.60 -13.91
C GLY A 79 11.14 0.23 -14.07
N ALA A 80 12.29 -0.37 -13.78
CA ALA A 80 13.59 0.25 -14.02
C ALA A 80 13.85 0.57 -15.52
N ASP A 81 13.18 -0.17 -16.41
CA ASP A 81 13.11 0.06 -17.86
C ASP A 81 12.13 1.17 -18.27
N ARG A 82 11.47 1.82 -17.30
CA ARG A 82 10.42 2.84 -17.50
C ARG A 82 9.18 2.34 -18.22
N GLN A 83 9.02 1.02 -18.34
CA GLN A 83 7.81 0.42 -18.84
C GLN A 83 6.78 0.30 -17.73
N GLU A 84 5.51 0.34 -18.10
CA GLU A 84 4.39 0.34 -17.18
C GLU A 84 3.88 -1.07 -16.90
N VAL A 85 3.51 -1.32 -15.63
CA VAL A 85 2.80 -2.53 -15.22
C VAL A 85 1.61 -2.15 -14.33
N GLN A 86 0.45 -2.74 -14.61
CA GLN A 86 -0.73 -2.51 -13.80
C GLN A 86 -0.63 -3.30 -12.48
N PRO A 87 -0.75 -2.64 -11.31
CA PRO A 87 -0.75 -3.31 -10.02
C PRO A 87 -1.75 -4.47 -9.92
N GLU A 88 -2.94 -4.30 -10.51
CA GLU A 88 -4.04 -5.25 -10.47
C GLU A 88 -3.66 -6.58 -11.16
N ALA A 89 -2.87 -6.50 -12.24
CA ALA A 89 -2.35 -7.69 -12.91
C ALA A 89 -1.38 -8.47 -12.01
N LEU A 90 -0.54 -7.77 -11.25
CA LEU A 90 0.36 -8.40 -10.28
C LEU A 90 -0.43 -9.05 -9.13
N MET A 91 -1.44 -8.36 -8.60
CA MET A 91 -2.29 -8.90 -7.54
C MET A 91 -3.02 -10.18 -7.98
N GLN A 92 -3.50 -10.21 -9.23
CA GLN A 92 -4.20 -11.36 -9.80
C GLN A 92 -3.33 -12.62 -9.85
N GLU A 93 -2.01 -12.50 -10.02
CA GLU A 93 -1.10 -13.66 -10.02
C GLU A 93 -1.13 -14.41 -8.68
N LEU A 94 -1.19 -13.70 -7.54
CA LEU A 94 -1.28 -14.35 -6.23
C LEU A 94 -2.68 -14.87 -5.90
N SER A 95 -3.72 -14.32 -6.53
CA SER A 95 -5.09 -14.85 -6.39
C SER A 95 -5.24 -16.27 -6.97
N ARG A 96 -4.35 -16.66 -7.90
CA ARG A 96 -4.32 -18.00 -8.49
C ARG A 96 -3.56 -19.02 -7.62
N CYS A 97 -2.82 -18.57 -6.61
CA CYS A 97 -2.05 -19.43 -5.71
C CYS A 97 -2.98 -20.23 -4.79
N ARG A 98 -2.91 -21.57 -4.87
CA ARG A 98 -3.84 -22.44 -4.14
C ARG A 98 -3.58 -22.43 -2.65
N VAL A 99 -2.33 -22.33 -2.25
CA VAL A 99 -1.91 -22.27 -0.84
C VAL A 99 -2.47 -21.03 -0.14
N LEU A 100 -2.78 -19.97 -0.89
CA LEU A 100 -3.33 -18.72 -0.38
C LEU A 100 -4.86 -18.64 -0.37
N TRP A 101 -5.57 -19.72 -0.70
CA TRP A 101 -7.04 -19.72 -0.62
C TRP A 101 -7.52 -19.62 0.82
N GLY A 102 -8.39 -18.65 1.10
CA GLY A 102 -8.81 -18.35 2.47
C GLY A 102 -7.73 -17.68 3.33
N ARG A 103 -6.57 -17.36 2.74
CA ARG A 103 -5.45 -16.71 3.42
C ARG A 103 -5.34 -15.24 2.98
N PRO A 104 -5.13 -14.30 3.92
CA PRO A 104 -4.96 -12.90 3.60
C PRO A 104 -3.77 -12.63 2.69
N LYS A 105 -3.99 -11.80 1.68
CA LYS A 105 -3.02 -11.26 0.74
C LYS A 105 -2.91 -9.76 0.96
N VAL A 106 -1.85 -9.32 1.62
CA VAL A 106 -1.61 -7.90 1.93
C VAL A 106 -0.69 -7.31 0.87
N PHE A 107 -1.15 -6.26 0.19
CA PHE A 107 -0.38 -5.49 -0.78
C PHE A 107 -0.16 -4.08 -0.26
N LEU A 108 1.09 -3.65 -0.19
CA LEU A 108 1.50 -2.29 0.14
C LEU A 108 2.06 -1.63 -1.11
N LEU A 109 1.51 -0.49 -1.52
CA LEU A 109 1.91 0.21 -2.74
C LEU A 109 2.42 1.59 -2.41
N GLN A 110 3.73 1.77 -2.58
CA GLN A 110 4.40 3.08 -2.50
C GLN A 110 4.73 3.55 -3.92
N ALA A 111 3.76 4.20 -4.55
CA ALA A 111 3.88 4.78 -5.89
C ALA A 111 2.85 5.90 -6.09
N CYS A 112 3.18 6.87 -6.94
CA CYS A 112 2.22 7.91 -7.34
C CYS A 112 1.03 7.27 -8.07
N ARG A 113 -0.15 7.86 -7.93
CA ARG A 113 -1.37 7.40 -8.63
C ARG A 113 -1.94 8.47 -9.55
N GLY A 114 -1.15 9.50 -9.80
CA GLY A 114 -1.42 10.64 -10.67
C GLY A 114 -0.50 11.79 -10.30
N GLY A 115 -0.78 12.97 -10.85
CA GLY A 115 0.04 14.17 -10.69
C GLY A 115 -0.52 15.20 -9.72
N ASN A 116 -1.69 14.96 -9.12
CA ASN A 116 -2.34 15.95 -8.26
C ASN A 116 -1.60 16.08 -6.93
N ARG A 117 -1.40 17.32 -6.50
CA ARG A 117 -0.80 17.66 -5.20
C ARG A 117 -1.91 18.26 -4.34
N ASP A 118 -2.25 17.56 -3.27
CA ASP A 118 -3.32 17.98 -2.38
C ASP A 118 -2.87 19.16 -1.52
N ALA A 119 -3.52 20.31 -1.66
CA ALA A 119 -3.27 21.49 -0.80
C ALA A 119 -3.91 21.35 0.59
N GLY A 120 -4.74 20.32 0.78
CA GLY A 120 -5.61 20.17 1.93
C GLY A 120 -6.81 21.09 1.86
N VAL A 121 -7.83 20.74 2.65
CA VAL A 121 -9.03 21.53 2.87
C VAL A 121 -9.01 21.98 4.32
N GLY A 122 -8.97 23.30 4.53
CA GLY A 122 -9.13 23.91 5.85
C GLY A 122 -10.60 24.11 6.19
N PRO A 123 -10.96 24.17 7.49
CA PRO A 123 -12.32 24.47 7.89
C PRO A 123 -12.75 25.87 7.44
N THR A 124 -13.88 25.93 6.75
CA THR A 124 -14.50 27.17 6.26
C THR A 124 -15.16 27.95 7.40
N ALA A 125 -14.38 28.53 8.32
CA ALA A 125 -14.90 29.49 9.28
C ALA A 125 -14.49 30.92 8.94
N LEU A 126 -15.25 31.89 9.42
CA LEU A 126 -15.00 33.31 9.17
C LEU A 126 -13.63 33.71 9.74
N PRO A 127 -12.81 34.50 9.02
CA PRO A 127 -11.45 34.87 9.44
C PRO A 127 -11.33 35.43 10.86
N TRP A 128 -12.36 36.11 11.37
CA TRP A 128 -12.38 36.68 12.71
C TRP A 128 -12.52 35.63 13.84
N TYR A 129 -13.08 34.45 13.56
CA TYR A 129 -13.26 33.37 14.52
C TYR A 129 -11.93 32.67 14.86
N TRP A 130 -11.02 32.53 13.88
CA TRP A 130 -9.67 31.97 14.06
C TRP A 130 -8.65 32.94 14.66
N SER A 131 -9.04 34.21 14.86
CA SER A 131 -8.20 35.16 15.61
C SER A 131 -8.13 34.77 17.10
N TRP A 132 -9.14 34.08 17.62
CA TRP A 132 -9.26 33.70 19.03
C TRP A 132 -8.99 32.21 19.31
N LEU A 133 -8.93 31.37 18.27
CA LEU A 133 -8.59 29.95 18.33
C LEU A 133 -7.60 29.62 17.21
N ARG A 134 -6.54 28.85 17.51
CA ARG A 134 -5.62 28.35 16.46
C ARG A 134 -6.45 27.62 15.41
N ALA A 135 -6.34 28.04 14.14
CA ALA A 135 -7.02 27.38 13.04
C ALA A 135 -6.67 25.87 13.03
N PRO A 136 -7.65 24.97 12.89
CA PRO A 136 -7.39 23.55 12.77
C PRO A 136 -6.49 23.30 11.57
N PRO A 137 -5.60 22.29 11.66
CA PRO A 137 -4.78 21.92 10.52
C PRO A 137 -5.67 21.53 9.33
N SER A 138 -5.19 21.80 8.12
CA SER A 138 -5.88 21.32 6.91
C SER A 138 -5.86 19.79 6.89
N VAL A 139 -6.93 19.21 6.35
CA VAL A 139 -7.03 17.76 6.14
C VAL A 139 -6.92 17.45 4.64
N PRO A 140 -6.43 16.27 4.25
CA PRO A 140 -6.45 15.86 2.85
C PRO A 140 -7.86 15.92 2.24
N SER A 141 -7.95 16.36 1.00
CA SER A 141 -9.20 16.49 0.24
C SER A 141 -9.94 15.15 0.04
N HIS A 142 -9.21 14.04 -0.01
CA HIS A 142 -9.73 12.67 -0.07
C HIS A 142 -9.40 11.85 1.18
N ALA A 143 -9.40 12.50 2.36
CA ALA A 143 -9.14 11.80 3.62
C ALA A 143 -10.18 10.69 3.90
N ASP A 144 -9.73 9.70 4.67
CA ASP A 144 -10.57 8.63 5.27
C ASP A 144 -11.31 7.71 4.28
N VAL A 145 -10.71 7.47 3.10
CA VAL A 145 -11.27 6.52 2.13
C VAL A 145 -10.89 5.07 2.49
N LEU A 146 -11.87 4.33 3.04
CA LEU A 146 -11.85 2.87 3.17
C LEU A 146 -12.88 2.26 2.22
N GLN A 147 -12.40 1.53 1.20
CA GLN A 147 -13.27 0.82 0.26
C GLN A 147 -13.38 -0.66 0.68
N ILE A 148 -14.59 -1.08 1.06
CA ILE A 148 -14.88 -2.48 1.42
C ILE A 148 -15.61 -3.12 0.25
N TYR A 149 -15.00 -4.16 -0.31
CA TYR A 149 -15.62 -4.96 -1.37
C TYR A 149 -16.24 -6.21 -0.75
N ALA A 150 -17.52 -6.41 -1.02
CA ALA A 150 -18.21 -7.66 -0.78
C ALA A 150 -18.69 -8.18 -2.14
N GLU A 151 -17.93 -9.06 -2.78
CA GLU A 151 -18.45 -9.80 -3.93
C GLU A 151 -19.52 -10.78 -3.43
N ALA A 152 -20.77 -10.34 -3.43
CA ALA A 152 -21.91 -11.23 -3.50
C ALA A 152 -21.95 -11.80 -4.92
N GLN A 153 -21.97 -13.13 -5.07
CA GLN A 153 -22.15 -13.79 -6.36
C GLN A 153 -23.31 -13.16 -7.14
N GLY A 154 -22.99 -12.31 -8.11
CA GLY A 154 -23.92 -11.64 -9.01
C GLY A 154 -23.68 -12.13 -10.44
N SER A 155 -24.32 -13.25 -10.78
CA SER A 155 -24.75 -13.62 -12.14
C SER A 155 -23.78 -13.37 -13.31
N SER A 156 -22.79 -14.25 -13.52
CA SER A 156 -22.50 -14.88 -14.83
C SER A 156 -21.25 -15.73 -14.72
N CYS A 157 -21.43 -17.02 -14.43
CA CYS A 157 -20.53 -18.14 -14.77
C CYS A 157 -21.18 -19.41 -14.21
N ARG A 158 -22.14 -19.99 -14.94
CA ARG A 158 -22.59 -21.36 -14.67
C ARG A 158 -21.39 -22.29 -14.91
N GLY A 159 -20.64 -22.62 -13.86
CA GLY A 159 -19.52 -23.57 -13.95
C GLY A 159 -18.40 -23.41 -12.92
N ALA A 160 -18.28 -22.26 -12.24
CA ALA A 160 -17.32 -22.13 -11.15
C ALA A 160 -17.87 -22.76 -9.86
N PRO A 161 -17.13 -23.63 -9.15
CA PRO A 161 -17.59 -24.15 -7.86
C PRO A 161 -17.85 -22.99 -6.90
N PRO A 162 -18.92 -23.06 -6.08
CA PRO A 162 -19.28 -21.99 -5.15
C PRO A 162 -18.13 -21.78 -4.16
N GLY A 163 -17.58 -20.56 -4.11
CA GLY A 163 -16.53 -20.17 -3.16
C GLY A 163 -15.19 -19.71 -3.76
N ARG A 164 -15.06 -19.56 -5.08
CA ARG A 164 -13.86 -19.00 -5.72
C ARG A 164 -14.12 -17.60 -6.27
N SER A 165 -13.81 -16.59 -5.50
CA SER A 165 -13.59 -15.22 -5.99
C SER A 165 -12.08 -14.97 -6.02
N ASP A 166 -11.55 -14.59 -7.18
CA ASP A 166 -10.17 -14.17 -7.36
C ASP A 166 -9.85 -12.85 -6.64
N GLN A 167 -10.86 -12.20 -6.05
CA GLN A 167 -10.72 -10.95 -5.31
C GLN A 167 -10.95 -11.08 -3.80
N ALA A 168 -11.11 -12.28 -3.24
CA ALA A 168 -11.30 -12.45 -1.79
C ALA A 168 -10.00 -12.50 -0.98
N ASP A 169 -10.11 -12.07 0.28
CA ASP A 169 -9.02 -12.05 1.26
C ASP A 169 -7.84 -11.17 0.82
N ILE A 170 -8.12 -10.06 0.13
CA ILE A 170 -7.11 -9.11 -0.32
C ILE A 170 -7.24 -7.84 0.53
N LEU A 171 -6.11 -7.33 0.99
CA LEU A 171 -5.98 -6.01 1.59
C LEU A 171 -4.94 -5.25 0.80
N THR A 172 -5.35 -4.17 0.15
CA THR A 172 -4.47 -3.32 -0.64
C THR A 172 -4.41 -1.95 0.00
N VAL A 173 -3.20 -1.46 0.27
CA VAL A 173 -2.94 -0.16 0.87
C VAL A 173 -2.10 0.65 -0.10
N TYR A 174 -2.68 1.72 -0.63
CA TYR A 174 -1.97 2.67 -1.48
C TYR A 174 -1.50 3.86 -0.63
N SER A 175 -0.26 4.27 -0.84
CA SER A 175 0.35 5.42 -0.18
C SER A 175 -0.25 6.78 -0.55
N ALA A 176 -1.12 6.80 -1.57
CA ALA A 176 -1.80 7.99 -2.07
C ALA A 176 -3.21 7.62 -2.59
N ALA A 177 -4.13 8.58 -2.49
CA ALA A 177 -5.43 8.50 -3.16
C ALA A 177 -5.27 8.46 -4.69
N GLU A 178 -6.27 7.89 -5.38
CA GLU A 178 -6.31 7.87 -6.84
C GLU A 178 -6.18 9.29 -7.43
N GLY A 179 -5.25 9.46 -8.40
CA GLY A 179 -4.94 10.75 -9.01
C GLY A 179 -3.86 11.57 -8.29
N TYR A 180 -3.41 11.19 -7.10
CA TYR A 180 -2.50 11.98 -6.27
C TYR A 180 -1.05 11.44 -6.23
N VAL A 181 -0.13 12.33 -5.87
CA VAL A 181 1.29 12.04 -5.68
C VAL A 181 1.52 11.29 -4.36
N ALA A 182 2.42 10.31 -4.40
CA ALA A 182 2.97 9.68 -3.20
C ALA A 182 4.35 10.28 -2.87
N TYR A 183 4.47 10.85 -1.69
CA TYR A 183 5.67 11.59 -1.30
C TYR A 183 6.75 10.70 -0.66
N ARG A 184 7.99 11.19 -0.74
CA ARG A 184 9.19 10.59 -0.16
C ARG A 184 10.31 11.64 -0.09
N ASP A 185 11.10 11.59 0.97
CA ASP A 185 12.32 12.38 1.14
C ASP A 185 13.60 11.48 1.16
N ASP A 186 14.72 12.02 1.62
CA ASP A 186 16.00 11.29 1.75
C ASP A 186 15.99 10.21 2.86
N LYS A 187 15.10 10.32 3.84
CA LYS A 187 14.94 9.39 4.96
C LYS A 187 13.95 8.26 4.68
N GLY A 188 13.10 8.42 3.67
CA GLY A 188 12.11 7.41 3.29
C GLY A 188 10.76 8.03 2.99
N SER A 189 9.77 7.20 2.68
CA SER A 189 8.39 7.65 2.52
C SER A 189 7.69 7.70 3.86
N ASP A 190 6.93 8.77 4.10
CA ASP A 190 6.11 8.92 5.32
C ASP A 190 5.22 7.71 5.53
N PHE A 191 4.68 7.14 4.44
CA PHE A 191 3.89 5.91 4.50
C PHE A 191 4.66 4.74 5.12
N ILE A 192 5.81 4.39 4.56
CA ILE A 192 6.55 3.20 5.00
C ILE A 192 7.12 3.40 6.40
N GLN A 193 7.68 4.57 6.70
CA GLN A 193 8.25 4.85 8.00
C GLN A 193 7.16 4.83 9.08
N THR A 194 6.05 5.52 8.86
CA THR A 194 4.90 5.53 9.80
C THR A 194 4.30 4.15 9.97
N LEU A 195 4.15 3.36 8.89
CA LEU A 195 3.65 1.99 8.96
C LEU A 195 4.54 1.12 9.86
N VAL A 196 5.86 1.16 9.65
CA VAL A 196 6.82 0.37 10.43
C VAL A 196 6.79 0.75 11.91
N GLU A 197 6.73 2.05 12.22
CA GLU A 197 6.61 2.52 13.60
C GLU A 197 5.34 2.04 14.28
N VAL A 198 4.18 2.21 13.64
CA VAL A 198 2.87 1.86 14.21
C VAL A 198 2.77 0.36 14.46
N LEU A 199 3.20 -0.48 13.50
CA LEU A 199 3.14 -1.93 13.62
C LEU A 199 4.11 -2.45 14.69
N ARG A 200 5.30 -1.85 14.83
CA ARG A 200 6.27 -2.23 15.87
C ARG A 200 5.81 -1.82 17.27
N ALA A 201 5.16 -0.67 17.41
CA ALA A 201 4.69 -0.17 18.70
C ALA A 201 3.46 -0.91 19.21
N ASN A 202 2.67 -1.51 18.32
CA ASN A 202 1.40 -2.16 18.66
C ASN A 202 1.32 -3.60 18.12
N PRO A 203 2.24 -4.49 18.55
CA PRO A 203 2.21 -5.88 18.17
C PRO A 203 0.86 -6.53 18.50
N GLY A 204 0.31 -7.33 17.59
CA GLY A 204 -0.84 -8.20 17.85
C GLY A 204 -2.22 -7.53 17.72
N ARG A 205 -2.27 -6.22 17.45
CA ARG A 205 -3.52 -5.54 17.10
C ARG A 205 -3.98 -5.90 15.69
N ASP A 206 -5.27 -5.68 15.43
CA ASP A 206 -5.85 -5.88 14.10
C ASP A 206 -5.23 -4.91 13.09
N LEU A 207 -4.85 -5.43 11.92
CA LEU A 207 -4.11 -4.69 10.92
C LEU A 207 -4.91 -3.51 10.34
N LEU A 208 -6.24 -3.62 10.22
CA LEU A 208 -7.04 -2.49 9.74
C LEU A 208 -7.04 -1.35 10.76
N GLU A 209 -7.15 -1.67 12.06
CA GLU A 209 -7.03 -0.65 13.12
C GLU A 209 -5.66 0.05 13.10
N LEU A 210 -4.59 -0.72 12.89
CA LEU A 210 -3.24 -0.17 12.76
C LEU A 210 -3.11 0.71 11.51
N LEU A 211 -3.67 0.30 10.38
CA LEU A 211 -3.67 1.10 9.15
C LEU A 211 -4.50 2.38 9.28
N THR A 212 -5.58 2.37 10.06
CA THR A 212 -6.32 3.59 10.41
C THR A 212 -5.43 4.56 11.19
N GLU A 213 -4.65 4.07 12.15
CA GLU A 213 -3.69 4.92 12.89
C GLU A 213 -2.56 5.45 11.99
N VAL A 214 -2.06 4.64 11.05
CA VAL A 214 -1.09 5.11 10.03
C VAL A 214 -1.71 6.21 9.17
N ASN A 215 -2.93 6.01 8.68
CA ASN A 215 -3.62 7.01 7.88
C ASN A 215 -3.82 8.31 8.65
N ARG A 216 -4.24 8.24 9.93
CA ARG A 216 -4.39 9.41 10.80
C ARG A 216 -3.09 10.22 10.89
N ARG A 217 -1.96 9.56 11.15
CA ARG A 217 -0.65 10.23 11.24
C ARG A 217 -0.22 10.86 9.92
N MET A 218 -0.46 10.19 8.79
CA MET A 218 -0.19 10.75 7.47
C MET A 218 -1.05 11.97 7.17
N CYS A 219 -2.35 11.92 7.49
CA CYS A 219 -3.25 13.06 7.31
C CYS A 219 -2.84 14.28 8.16
N GLU A 220 -2.20 14.07 9.30
CA GLU A 220 -1.73 15.14 10.20
C GLU A 220 -0.41 15.77 9.74
N GLN A 221 0.43 15.03 9.02
CA GLN A 221 1.71 15.52 8.52
C GLN A 221 1.51 16.46 7.33
N ASP A 222 2.33 17.51 7.28
CA ASP A 222 2.47 18.35 6.10
C ASP A 222 3.73 17.93 5.35
N VAL A 223 3.59 17.79 4.03
CA VAL A 223 4.66 17.30 3.17
C VAL A 223 5.10 18.41 2.23
N LEU A 224 6.42 18.58 2.10
CA LEU A 224 6.99 19.49 1.11
C LEU A 224 7.06 18.79 -0.24
N GLY A 225 6.48 19.42 -1.27
CA GLY A 225 6.59 18.93 -2.63
C GLY A 225 8.01 19.13 -3.17
N PRO A 226 8.55 18.21 -3.99
CA PRO A 226 9.88 18.38 -4.58
C PRO A 226 9.99 19.59 -5.51
N ASP A 227 8.85 20.11 -5.98
CA ASP A 227 8.77 21.18 -6.97
C ASP A 227 8.22 22.50 -6.40
N CYS A 228 7.85 22.57 -5.12
CA CYS A 228 7.31 23.79 -4.51
C CYS A 228 7.48 23.85 -2.98
N ASP A 229 7.73 25.06 -2.46
CA ASP A 229 7.78 25.34 -1.01
C ASP A 229 6.40 25.34 -0.33
N GLU A 230 5.34 25.04 -1.08
CA GLU A 230 3.98 24.92 -0.53
C GLU A 230 3.78 23.59 0.20
N LEU A 231 3.21 23.67 1.41
CA LEU A 231 2.80 22.51 2.18
C LEU A 231 1.68 21.75 1.47
N ARG A 232 1.81 20.44 1.42
CA ARG A 232 0.83 19.51 0.84
C ARG A 232 0.36 18.51 1.87
N LYS A 233 -0.81 17.94 1.60
CA LYS A 233 -1.38 16.83 2.39
C LYS A 233 -1.24 15.52 1.64
N ALA A 234 -1.23 14.43 2.39
CA ALA A 234 -1.23 13.07 1.87
C ALA A 234 -2.12 12.19 2.74
N CYS A 235 -2.77 11.21 2.13
CA CYS A 235 -3.54 10.19 2.82
C CYS A 235 -3.43 8.86 2.09
N LEU A 236 -3.66 7.79 2.84
CA LEU A 236 -3.77 6.45 2.29
C LEU A 236 -5.12 6.25 1.63
N GLU A 237 -5.14 5.33 0.67
CA GLU A 237 -6.36 4.68 0.23
C GLU A 237 -6.29 3.20 0.61
N ILE A 238 -7.24 2.75 1.44
CA ILE A 238 -7.29 1.37 1.94
C ILE A 238 -8.43 0.64 1.25
N ARG A 239 -8.12 -0.49 0.60
CA ARG A 239 -9.05 -1.36 -0.10
C ARG A 239 -9.04 -2.73 0.57
N SER A 240 -10.19 -3.22 1.03
CA SER A 240 -10.27 -4.50 1.74
C SER A 240 -11.41 -5.39 1.27
N SER A 241 -11.09 -6.66 1.06
CA SER A 241 -12.03 -7.78 0.94
C SER A 241 -11.74 -8.86 2.00
N LEU A 242 -11.08 -8.47 3.09
CA LEU A 242 -10.80 -9.37 4.22
C LEU A 242 -12.12 -9.80 4.88
N ARG A 243 -12.22 -11.10 5.17
CA ARG A 243 -13.42 -11.68 5.79
C ARG A 243 -13.28 -11.92 7.29
N ARG A 244 -12.09 -11.66 7.83
CA ARG A 244 -11.71 -11.89 9.24
C ARG A 244 -10.70 -10.84 9.67
N ARG A 245 -10.63 -10.63 10.98
CA ARG A 245 -9.55 -9.86 11.60
C ARG A 245 -8.19 -10.48 11.26
N LEU A 246 -7.20 -9.62 11.05
CA LEU A 246 -5.84 -10.02 10.69
C LEU A 246 -4.86 -9.41 11.68
N CYS A 247 -4.22 -10.25 12.48
CA CYS A 247 -3.09 -9.89 13.32
C CYS A 247 -1.83 -10.53 12.76
N LEU A 248 -0.71 -9.80 12.70
CA LEU A 248 0.55 -10.28 12.10
C LEU A 248 1.54 -10.91 13.11
N GLN A 249 1.04 -11.34 14.28
CA GLN A 249 1.84 -12.01 15.32
C GLN A 249 1.47 -13.48 15.47
#